data_AF-A0A251RE90-F1
#
_entry.id   AF-A0A251RE90-F1
#
_cell.length_a   1.000
_cell.length_b   1.000
_cell.length_c   1.000
_cell.angle_alpha   90.00
_cell.angle_beta   90.00
_cell.angle_gamma   90.00
#
_symmetry.space_group_name_H-M   'P 1'
#
loop_
_entity.id
_entity.type
_entity.pdbx_description
1 polymer ?
#
loop_
_entity_poly.entity_id
_entity_poly.type
_entity_poly.pdbx_seq_one_letter_code
_entity_poly.pdbx_strand_id
1 'polypeptide(L)'
;MILDSYGLGEKSNSIVPCKTLIQVMKYSAPPSGEYMKGLQAHTDKQFSTILCDDQVSGLEFETKDGQWNKLSLSPSSFIFLVGDPLMAWSNGRMHPVKPRAFAVPVEGTIIKAPKELVDEEYPQILKEFEYMDFTKFSYSEEGRAIDSARQVFVFAGISTREQDNGSGRT
;
A
#
# COMPACT_ATOMS: atom_id res chain seq x y z
N MET A 1 17.95 15.98 -13.34
CA MET A 1 17.45 14.63 -12.94
C MET A 1 18.39 14.06 -11.86
N ILE A 2 17.97 13.09 -11.03
CA ILE A 2 18.83 12.53 -9.94
C ILE A 2 20.20 12.08 -10.50
N LEU A 3 20.24 11.44 -11.65
CA LEU A 3 21.48 11.03 -12.33
C LEU A 3 22.41 12.22 -12.63
N ASP A 4 21.88 13.30 -13.18
CA ASP A 4 22.66 14.52 -13.48
C ASP A 4 23.25 15.14 -12.22
N SER A 5 22.50 15.11 -11.11
CA SER A 5 22.96 15.63 -9.81
C SER A 5 24.19 14.89 -9.26
N TYR A 6 24.42 13.67 -9.74
CA TYR A 6 25.58 12.85 -9.41
C TYR A 6 26.63 12.78 -10.54
N GLY A 7 26.48 13.58 -11.61
CA GLY A 7 27.38 13.55 -12.76
C GLY A 7 27.28 12.29 -13.62
N LEU A 8 26.12 11.61 -13.59
CA LEU A 8 25.87 10.34 -14.29
C LEU A 8 24.91 10.48 -15.48
N GLY A 9 24.57 11.70 -15.90
CA GLY A 9 23.51 11.98 -16.90
C GLY A 9 23.63 11.20 -18.23
N GLU A 10 24.85 10.93 -18.70
CA GLU A 10 25.09 10.20 -19.96
C GLU A 10 25.33 8.69 -19.78
N LYS A 11 25.33 8.16 -18.55
CA LYS A 11 25.66 6.75 -18.27
C LYS A 11 24.39 5.88 -18.24
N SER A 12 23.98 5.39 -19.41
CA SER A 12 22.82 4.49 -19.55
C SER A 12 22.90 3.24 -18.66
N ASN A 13 24.10 2.70 -18.45
CA ASN A 13 24.33 1.51 -17.62
C ASN A 13 24.14 1.75 -16.12
N SER A 14 23.99 3.00 -15.68
CA SER A 14 23.69 3.35 -14.28
C SER A 14 22.19 3.34 -13.97
N ILE A 15 21.33 3.18 -14.98
CA ILE A 15 19.88 3.10 -14.81
C ILE A 15 19.53 1.70 -14.29
N VAL A 16 18.95 1.66 -13.09
CA VAL A 16 18.43 0.41 -12.51
C VAL A 16 17.07 0.10 -13.15
N PRO A 17 16.90 -1.05 -13.83
CA PRO A 17 15.59 -1.45 -14.33
C PRO A 17 14.62 -1.58 -13.16
N CYS A 18 13.51 -0.84 -13.22
CA CYS A 18 12.52 -0.80 -12.17
C CYS A 18 11.14 -1.15 -12.74
N LYS A 19 10.33 -1.85 -11.94
CA LYS A 19 8.90 -2.02 -12.20
C LYS A 19 8.13 -0.97 -11.39
N THR A 20 7.10 -0.40 -12.00
CA THR A 20 6.21 0.54 -11.33
C THR A 20 5.03 -0.20 -10.72
N LEU A 21 4.73 0.07 -9.45
CA LEU A 21 3.51 -0.37 -8.78
C LEU A 21 2.70 0.87 -8.44
N ILE A 22 1.39 0.82 -8.69
CA ILE A 22 0.45 1.84 -8.24
C ILE A 22 -0.36 1.22 -7.11
N GLN A 23 -0.37 1.88 -5.96
CA GLN A 23 -1.16 1.49 -4.81
C GLN A 23 -2.07 2.64 -4.41
N VAL A 24 -3.36 2.37 -4.31
CA VAL A 24 -4.36 3.32 -3.79
C VAL A 24 -4.73 2.84 -2.40
N MET A 25 -4.52 3.69 -1.40
CA MET A 25 -4.83 3.38 0.00
C MET A 25 -5.97 4.26 0.47
N LYS A 26 -6.94 3.66 1.16
CA LYS A 26 -8.02 4.38 1.84
C LYS A 26 -7.92 4.12 3.32
N TYR A 27 -8.06 5.21 4.07
CA TYR A 27 -7.84 5.29 5.49
C TYR A 27 -9.14 5.72 6.17
N SER A 28 -9.60 4.94 7.17
CA SER A 28 -10.80 5.29 7.95
C SER A 28 -10.43 6.21 9.10
N ALA A 29 -11.30 7.17 9.43
CA ALA A 29 -11.14 8.01 10.60
C ALA A 29 -11.14 7.17 11.89
N PRO A 30 -10.35 7.56 12.91
CA PRO A 30 -10.35 6.87 14.20
C PRO A 30 -11.72 7.00 14.91
N PRO A 31 -12.16 5.97 15.66
CA PRO A 31 -13.53 5.84 16.18
C PRO A 31 -13.88 6.79 17.33
N SER A 32 -12.93 7.53 17.91
CA SER A 32 -13.16 8.38 19.09
C SER A 32 -12.37 9.69 19.11
N GLY A 33 -11.84 10.15 17.96
CA GLY A 33 -10.92 11.30 17.94
C GLY A 33 -9.56 11.00 18.60
N GLU A 34 -9.32 9.75 18.99
CA GLU A 34 -8.04 9.27 19.47
C GLU A 34 -7.01 9.18 18.34
N TYR A 35 -5.75 9.43 18.70
CA TYR A 35 -4.62 9.33 17.78
C TYR A 35 -4.18 7.87 17.65
N MET A 36 -4.63 7.20 16.59
CA MET A 36 -4.24 5.82 16.27
C MET A 36 -3.26 5.76 15.11
N LYS A 37 -2.11 5.09 15.32
CA LYS A 37 -1.15 4.82 14.26
C LYS A 37 -1.77 3.87 13.24
N GLY A 38 -1.90 4.37 12.01
CA GLY A 38 -2.40 3.69 10.82
C GLY A 38 -1.41 2.69 10.23
N LEU A 39 -0.27 3.23 9.83
CA LEU A 39 0.81 2.46 9.26
C LEU A 39 1.99 2.49 10.24
N GLN A 40 2.52 1.32 10.58
CA GLN A 40 3.71 1.25 11.42
C GLN A 40 4.87 2.00 10.75
N ALA A 41 5.71 2.65 11.55
CA ALA A 41 6.95 3.25 11.08
C ALA A 41 7.80 2.20 10.35
N HIS A 42 8.09 2.44 9.08
CA HIS A 42 8.88 1.54 8.24
C HIS A 42 9.70 2.36 7.24
N THR A 43 10.76 1.80 6.67
CA THR A 43 11.38 2.34 5.46
C THR A 43 10.83 1.62 4.24
N ASP A 44 10.70 2.34 3.13
CA ASP A 44 10.22 1.79 1.87
C ASP A 44 11.22 0.76 1.32
N LYS A 45 10.71 -0.41 0.95
CA LYS A 45 11.51 -1.48 0.33
C LYS A 45 11.55 -1.40 -1.19
N GLN A 46 10.73 -0.53 -1.78
CA GLN A 46 10.79 -0.19 -3.20
C GLN A 46 11.95 0.76 -3.47
N PHE A 47 12.40 0.89 -4.73
CA PHE A 47 13.49 1.80 -5.08
C PHE A 47 13.20 3.25 -4.67
N SER A 48 12.00 3.72 -4.97
CA SER A 48 11.48 5.01 -4.53
C SER A 48 9.95 5.01 -4.60
N THR A 49 9.31 5.89 -3.85
CA THR A 49 7.85 6.05 -3.84
C THR A 49 7.47 7.49 -4.14
N ILE A 50 6.46 7.69 -4.98
CA ILE A 50 5.79 8.99 -5.12
C ILE A 50 4.46 8.88 -4.37
N LEU A 51 4.29 9.71 -3.34
CA LEU A 51 3.07 9.76 -2.56
C LEU A 51 2.30 11.05 -2.88
N CYS A 52 1.05 10.89 -3.28
CA CYS A 52 0.08 11.96 -3.42
C CYS A 52 -0.94 11.80 -2.29
N ASP A 53 -1.04 12.81 -1.43
CA ASP A 53 -1.96 12.80 -0.28
C ASP A 53 -3.30 13.43 -0.68
N ASP A 54 -4.39 13.02 -0.03
CA ASP A 54 -5.74 13.57 -0.25
C ASP A 54 -6.00 14.86 0.56
N GLN A 55 -4.92 15.45 1.08
CA GLN A 55 -4.89 16.60 2.00
C GLN A 55 -5.48 16.31 3.39
N VAL A 56 -5.85 15.06 3.68
CA VAL A 56 -6.19 14.62 5.04
C VAL A 56 -4.88 14.35 5.76
N SER A 57 -4.42 15.38 6.46
CA SER A 57 -3.12 15.44 7.10
C SER A 57 -2.92 14.29 8.11
N GLY A 58 -2.30 13.20 7.65
CA GLY A 58 -2.11 11.95 8.38
C GLY A 58 -0.76 11.29 8.17
N LEU A 59 0.14 11.88 7.38
CA LEU A 59 1.49 11.38 7.20
C LEU A 59 2.47 12.07 8.16
N GLU A 60 3.26 11.27 8.85
CA GLU A 60 4.39 11.73 9.65
C GLU A 60 5.68 11.03 9.26
N PHE A 61 6.80 11.70 9.48
CA PHE A 61 8.13 11.16 9.22
C PHE A 61 9.07 11.37 10.40
N GLU A 62 9.96 10.41 10.59
CA GLU A 62 11.05 10.50 11.56
C GLU A 62 12.25 11.25 10.97
N THR A 63 12.73 12.27 11.68
CA THR A 63 13.97 12.99 11.36
C THR A 63 15.20 12.28 11.95
N LYS A 64 16.40 12.68 11.54
CA LYS A 64 17.66 12.02 11.97
C LYS A 64 17.90 12.05 13.48
N ASP A 65 17.34 13.02 14.17
CA ASP A 65 17.36 13.19 15.63
C ASP A 65 16.23 12.42 16.34
N GLY A 66 15.47 11.60 15.62
CA GLY A 66 14.39 10.76 16.17
C GLY A 66 13.08 11.51 16.44
N GLN A 67 12.97 12.77 16.01
CA GLN A 67 11.74 13.53 16.15
C GLN A 67 10.74 13.16 15.05
N TRP A 68 9.46 13.19 15.39
CA TRP A 68 8.37 12.92 14.44
C TRP A 68 7.73 14.23 13.99
N ASN A 69 7.67 14.44 12.69
CA ASN A 69 7.12 15.64 12.08
C ASN A 69 5.95 15.31 11.18
N LYS A 70 4.87 16.06 11.33
CA LYS A 70 3.69 15.96 10.48
C LYS A 70 3.91 16.74 9.19
N LEU A 71 3.56 16.12 8.06
CA LEU A 71 3.70 16.76 6.77
C LEU A 71 2.35 17.31 6.29
N SER A 72 2.35 18.57 5.88
CA SER A 72 1.22 19.22 5.22
C SER A 72 1.69 19.62 3.83
N LEU A 73 1.01 19.09 2.80
CA LEU A 73 1.33 19.35 1.40
C LEU A 73 0.31 20.31 0.80
N SER A 74 0.75 21.08 -0.20
CA SER A 74 -0.18 21.79 -1.07
C SER A 74 -0.91 20.79 -2.00
N PRO A 75 -2.13 21.10 -2.48
CA PRO A 75 -2.88 20.25 -3.41
C PRO A 75 -2.11 19.85 -4.68
N SER A 76 -1.14 20.66 -5.10
CA SER A 76 -0.33 20.47 -6.30
C SER A 76 1.06 19.86 -6.01
N SER A 77 1.29 19.38 -4.79
CA SER A 77 2.55 18.79 -4.37
C SER A 77 2.44 17.27 -4.23
N PHE A 78 3.57 16.60 -4.44
CA PHE A 78 3.76 15.19 -4.13
C PHE A 78 5.02 15.02 -3.29
N ILE A 79 5.13 13.89 -2.61
CA ILE A 79 6.33 13.51 -1.86
C ILE A 79 7.09 12.48 -2.66
N PHE A 80 8.40 12.66 -2.78
CA PHE A 80 9.31 11.63 -3.24
C PHE A 80 10.02 11.01 -2.05
N LEU A 81 9.72 9.75 -1.74
CA LEU A 81 10.38 8.98 -0.69
C LEU A 81 11.53 8.16 -1.28
N VAL A 82 12.67 8.22 -0.60
CA VAL A 82 13.82 7.37 -0.88
C VAL A 82 13.59 6.02 -0.21
N GLY A 83 13.67 4.93 -0.97
CA GLY A 83 13.66 3.60 -0.40
C GLY A 83 15.07 3.02 -0.21
N ASP A 84 15.14 1.90 0.51
CA ASP A 84 16.41 1.24 0.83
C ASP A 84 17.28 0.93 -0.41
N PRO A 85 16.72 0.46 -1.54
CA PRO A 85 17.53 0.19 -2.74
C PRO A 85 18.13 1.46 -3.38
N LEU A 86 17.45 2.61 -3.30
CA LEU A 86 17.99 3.88 -3.82
C LEU A 86 19.09 4.44 -2.91
N MET A 87 19.00 4.22 -1.60
CA MET A 87 20.12 4.47 -0.69
C MET A 87 21.33 3.62 -1.09
N ALA A 88 21.13 2.33 -1.33
CA ALA A 88 22.22 1.44 -1.74
C ALA A 88 22.82 1.86 -3.09
N TRP A 89 21.99 2.14 -4.09
CA TRP A 89 22.43 2.60 -5.41
C TRP A 89 23.18 3.93 -5.35
N SER A 90 22.72 4.87 -4.52
CA SER A 90 23.39 6.16 -4.31
C SER A 90 24.61 6.09 -3.38
N ASN A 91 25.02 4.88 -2.98
CA ASN A 91 26.12 4.63 -2.04
C ASN A 91 25.98 5.42 -0.73
N GLY A 92 24.78 5.37 -0.14
CA GLY A 92 24.47 6.00 1.15
C GLY A 92 24.26 7.52 1.11
N ARG A 93 24.29 8.15 -0.08
CA ARG A 93 24.11 9.61 -0.19
C ARG A 93 22.64 10.02 0.01
N MET A 94 21.71 9.21 -0.49
CA MET A 94 20.28 9.37 -0.27
C MET A 94 19.83 8.51 0.90
N HIS A 95 19.03 9.06 1.81
CA HIS A 95 18.66 8.39 3.04
C HIS A 95 17.17 8.06 3.03
N PRO A 96 16.77 6.80 3.32
CA PRO A 96 15.39 6.45 3.49
C PRO A 96 14.82 7.16 4.69
N VAL A 97 13.57 7.59 4.56
CA VAL A 97 12.79 8.19 5.65
C VAL A 97 11.86 7.12 6.20
N LYS A 98 11.50 7.20 7.48
CA LYS A 98 10.46 6.33 8.06
C LYS A 98 9.10 7.03 8.05
N PRO A 99 8.26 6.84 7.04
CA PRO A 99 6.87 7.27 7.11
C PRO A 99 6.07 6.44 8.13
N ARG A 100 5.09 7.09 8.73
CA ARG A 100 3.94 6.46 9.40
C ARG A 100 2.67 7.22 9.01
N ALA A 101 1.56 6.51 8.85
CA ALA A 101 0.26 7.10 8.53
C ALA A 101 -0.70 6.99 9.73
N PHE A 102 -1.73 7.84 9.82
CA PHE A 102 -2.79 7.79 10.85
C PHE A 102 -4.12 7.39 10.24
N ALA A 103 -4.42 6.10 10.32
CA ALA A 103 -5.73 5.46 10.10
C ALA A 103 -5.54 3.97 9.80
N VAL A 104 -6.30 3.13 10.49
CA VAL A 104 -6.55 1.72 10.15
C VAL A 104 -8.06 1.55 10.22
N PRO A 105 -8.68 0.66 9.44
CA PRO A 105 -9.96 0.11 9.86
C PRO A 105 -9.87 -0.35 11.32
N VAL A 106 -10.79 0.13 12.15
CA VAL A 106 -10.83 -0.18 13.59
C VAL A 106 -10.96 -1.68 13.77
N GLU A 107 -10.38 -2.25 14.84
CA GLU A 107 -10.66 -3.64 15.21
C GLU A 107 -12.17 -3.89 15.31
N GLY A 108 -12.65 -4.95 14.66
CA GLY A 108 -14.07 -5.24 14.48
C GLY A 108 -14.70 -4.59 13.25
N THR A 109 -13.94 -3.85 12.44
CA THR A 109 -14.44 -3.28 11.19
C THR A 109 -14.65 -4.38 10.16
N ILE A 110 -15.89 -4.50 9.69
CA ILE A 110 -16.25 -5.37 8.58
C ILE A 110 -15.98 -4.65 7.26
N ILE A 111 -15.02 -5.18 6.50
CA ILE A 111 -14.76 -4.79 5.12
C ILE A 111 -15.83 -5.42 4.24
N LYS A 112 -16.57 -4.57 3.54
CA LYS A 112 -17.61 -4.96 2.57
C LYS A 112 -17.70 -3.96 1.43
N ALA A 113 -18.11 -4.44 0.26
CA ALA A 113 -18.37 -3.58 -0.88
C ALA A 113 -19.62 -2.72 -0.60
N PRO A 114 -19.58 -1.40 -0.87
CA PRO A 114 -20.77 -0.57 -0.89
C PRO A 114 -21.80 -1.11 -1.89
N LYS A 115 -23.08 -1.05 -1.56
CA LYS A 115 -24.15 -1.60 -2.41
C LYS A 115 -24.22 -0.88 -3.76
N GLU A 116 -23.82 0.38 -3.78
CA GLU A 116 -23.76 1.23 -4.97
C GLU A 116 -22.65 0.81 -5.96
N LEU A 117 -21.70 -0.02 -5.52
CA LEU A 117 -20.59 -0.53 -6.33
C LEU A 117 -20.77 -2.02 -6.70
N VAL A 118 -21.94 -2.59 -6.41
CA VAL A 118 -22.27 -3.99 -6.71
C VAL A 118 -23.52 -4.01 -7.58
N ASP A 119 -23.37 -4.45 -8.82
CA ASP A 119 -24.45 -4.53 -9.81
C ASP A 119 -24.28 -5.77 -10.71
N GLU A 120 -25.07 -5.86 -11.78
CA GLU A 120 -25.02 -6.99 -12.71
C GLU A 120 -23.72 -7.04 -13.54
N GLU A 121 -23.10 -5.88 -13.81
CA GLU A 121 -21.83 -5.78 -14.54
C GLU A 121 -20.63 -6.05 -13.62
N TYR A 122 -20.73 -5.62 -12.36
CA TYR A 122 -19.72 -5.79 -11.32
C TYR A 122 -20.31 -6.53 -10.11
N PRO A 123 -20.50 -7.86 -10.20
CA PRO A 123 -21.05 -8.64 -9.10
C PRO A 123 -20.07 -8.71 -7.92
N GLN A 124 -20.60 -8.93 -6.73
CA GLN A 124 -19.78 -9.09 -5.54
C GLN A 124 -18.88 -10.34 -5.64
N ILE A 125 -17.56 -10.14 -5.57
CA ILE A 125 -16.57 -11.21 -5.70
C ILE A 125 -15.91 -11.62 -4.37
N LEU A 126 -16.05 -10.80 -3.33
CA LEU A 126 -15.52 -11.07 -1.99
C LEU A 126 -16.65 -11.12 -0.96
N LYS A 127 -16.61 -12.10 -0.05
CA LYS A 127 -17.46 -12.11 1.14
C LYS A 127 -17.06 -10.95 2.06
N GLU A 128 -17.99 -10.47 2.88
CA GLU A 128 -17.65 -9.53 3.94
C GLU A 128 -16.71 -10.18 4.95
N PHE A 129 -15.71 -9.45 5.44
CA PHE A 129 -14.74 -9.99 6.39
C PHE A 129 -14.26 -8.94 7.38
N GLU A 130 -13.83 -9.36 8.56
CA GLU A 130 -13.24 -8.47 9.56
C GLU A 130 -11.77 -8.16 9.19
N TYR A 131 -11.41 -6.88 9.26
CA TYR A 131 -10.12 -6.38 8.80
C TYR A 131 -8.92 -6.99 9.54
N MET A 132 -8.98 -7.11 10.87
CA MET A 132 -7.91 -7.68 11.68
C MET A 132 -7.74 -9.19 11.43
N ASP A 133 -8.81 -9.92 11.11
CA ASP A 133 -8.71 -11.33 10.72
C ASP A 133 -7.97 -11.49 9.39
N PHE A 134 -8.23 -10.62 8.40
CA PHE A 134 -7.45 -10.61 7.16
C PHE A 134 -6.00 -10.21 7.41
N THR A 135 -5.76 -9.20 8.26
CA THR A 135 -4.42 -8.75 8.60
C THR A 135 -3.61 -9.87 9.24
N LYS A 136 -4.17 -10.57 10.24
CA LYS A 136 -3.56 -11.75 10.88
C LYS A 136 -3.23 -12.84 9.85
N PHE A 137 -4.16 -13.14 8.94
CA PHE A 137 -3.93 -14.08 7.85
C PHE A 137 -2.77 -13.65 6.93
N SER A 138 -2.76 -12.39 6.48
CA SER A 138 -1.75 -11.90 5.52
C SER A 138 -0.31 -11.98 6.05
N TYR A 139 -0.12 -11.84 7.37
CA TYR A 139 1.18 -11.95 8.04
C TYR A 139 1.51 -13.36 8.56
N SER A 140 0.56 -14.31 8.49
CA SER A 140 0.81 -15.71 8.86
C SER A 140 1.82 -16.36 7.90
N GLU A 141 2.34 -17.53 8.26
CA GLU A 141 3.26 -18.27 7.40
C GLU A 141 2.56 -18.68 6.09
N GLU A 142 1.31 -19.13 6.21
CA GLU A 142 0.45 -19.50 5.09
C GLU A 142 0.14 -18.30 4.19
N GLY A 143 -0.20 -17.14 4.77
CA GLY A 143 -0.46 -15.91 4.03
C GLY A 143 0.77 -15.46 3.25
N ARG A 144 1.95 -15.46 3.89
CA ARG A 144 3.22 -15.06 3.25
C ARG A 144 3.68 -16.01 2.14
N ALA A 145 3.21 -17.26 2.13
CA ALA A 145 3.47 -18.20 1.05
C ALA A 145 2.60 -17.95 -0.20
N ILE A 146 1.55 -17.14 -0.10
CA ILE A 146 0.65 -16.79 -1.19
C ILE A 146 1.10 -15.48 -1.83
N ASP A 147 1.01 -15.39 -3.16
CA ASP A 147 1.20 -14.13 -3.87
C ASP A 147 0.32 -13.03 -3.28
N SER A 148 0.92 -11.88 -2.94
CA SER A 148 0.24 -10.80 -2.24
C SER A 148 -1.05 -10.33 -2.92
N ALA A 149 -1.11 -10.32 -4.26
CA ALA A 149 -2.30 -9.91 -4.99
C ALA A 149 -3.45 -10.93 -4.90
N ARG A 150 -3.16 -12.17 -4.48
CA ARG A 150 -4.12 -13.26 -4.36
C ARG A 150 -4.59 -13.51 -2.93
N GLN A 151 -3.89 -12.98 -1.92
CA GLN A 151 -4.20 -13.23 -0.50
C GLN A 151 -5.66 -12.90 -0.14
N VAL A 152 -6.17 -11.75 -0.59
CA VAL A 152 -7.56 -11.34 -0.29
C VAL A 152 -8.59 -12.28 -0.95
N PHE A 153 -8.28 -12.81 -2.14
CA PHE A 153 -9.17 -13.77 -2.82
C PHE A 153 -9.11 -15.17 -2.19
N VAL A 154 -7.96 -15.58 -1.67
CA VAL A 154 -7.87 -16.84 -0.90
C VAL A 154 -8.63 -16.72 0.42
N PHE A 155 -8.53 -15.56 1.07
CA PHE A 155 -9.17 -15.32 2.35
C PHE A 155 -10.70 -15.12 2.23
N ALA A 156 -11.11 -14.28 1.27
CA ALA A 156 -12.47 -13.77 1.14
C ALA A 156 -13.15 -14.06 -0.21
N GLY A 157 -12.52 -14.77 -1.14
CA GLY A 157 -13.11 -15.04 -2.45
C GLY A 157 -14.41 -15.84 -2.36
N ILE A 158 -15.44 -15.35 -3.06
CA ILE A 158 -16.66 -16.12 -3.28
C ILE A 158 -16.36 -17.11 -4.40
N SER A 159 -16.44 -18.41 -4.11
CA SER A 159 -16.37 -19.42 -5.16
C SER A 159 -17.63 -19.32 -6.02
N THR A 160 -17.52 -18.88 -7.27
CA THR A 160 -18.60 -18.96 -8.24
C THR A 160 -18.83 -20.43 -8.61
N ARG A 161 -19.65 -21.14 -7.83
CA ARG A 161 -20.23 -22.41 -8.24
C ARG A 161 -21.40 -22.13 -9.16
N GLU A 162 -21.15 -21.85 -10.44
CA GLU A 162 -22.18 -21.91 -11.50
C GLU A 162 -21.61 -21.73 -12.91
N GLN A 163 -20.66 -22.59 -13.30
CA GLN A 163 -20.44 -22.98 -14.71
C GLN A 163 -19.93 -24.42 -14.76
N ASP A 164 -20.71 -25.35 -14.21
CA ASP A 164 -20.50 -26.78 -14.43
C ASP A 164 -21.88 -27.44 -14.56
N ASN A 165 -22.61 -27.07 -15.61
CA ASN A 165 -23.83 -27.74 -16.06
C ASN A 165 -24.08 -27.40 -17.53
N GLY A 166 -23.61 -28.25 -18.44
CA GLY A 166 -23.95 -28.08 -19.86
C GLY A 166 -23.11 -28.84 -20.87
N SER A 167 -22.83 -30.13 -20.66
CA SER A 167 -22.40 -31.01 -21.76
C SER A 167 -22.84 -32.45 -21.49
N GLY A 168 -24.17 -32.62 -21.42
CA GLY A 168 -24.78 -33.93 -21.57
C GLY A 168 -24.82 -34.34 -23.03
N ARG A 169 -24.34 -35.56 -23.30
CA ARG A 169 -24.78 -36.50 -24.34
C ARG A 169 -25.05 -35.93 -25.75
N THR A 170 -24.20 -36.34 -26.69
CA THR A 170 -24.55 -37.36 -27.71
C THR A 170 -23.30 -38.15 -28.06
#